data_AF-A0A6C0KVL5-F1
#
_entry.id   AF-A0A6C0KVL5-F1
#
_cell.length_a   1.000
_cell.length_b   1.000
_cell.length_c   1.000
_cell.angle_alpha   90.00
_cell.angle_beta   90.00
_cell.angle_gamma   90.00
#
_symmetry.space_group_name_H-M   'P 1'
#
loop_
_entity.id
_entity.type
_entity.pdbx_description
1 polymer ?
#
loop_
_entity_poly.entity_id
_entity_poly.type
_entity_poly.pdbx_seq_one_letter_code
_entity_poly.pdbx_strand_id
1 'polypeptide(L)'
;MTFNVLIATIGRSTLHTMLESLLPQLLEKDVLTIVFDGLHPIELDLSSAKCTVHIFEESVALGFNGHAIRNKYQTILDKTDFILHADDDDVYADDAFLFLRQMCTDIDTLYVAKMYLHAIQKTVPAGRYIAIDNIGTPCGIIPYLLNTKGRWSLPGAGGDGRFYEEIAKHAKNIVFLDKIIYHVYPAPGR
;
A
#
# COMPACT_ATOMS: atom_id res chain seq x y z
N MET A 1 -4.22 15.49 7.76
CA MET A 1 -3.98 14.32 6.91
C MET A 1 -2.66 14.38 6.17
N THR A 2 -1.78 13.46 6.53
CA THR A 2 -0.54 13.07 5.87
C THR A 2 -0.56 11.57 5.59
N PHE A 3 0.12 11.13 4.55
CA PHE A 3 0.23 9.73 4.17
C PHE A 3 1.69 9.28 4.17
N ASN A 4 1.94 8.02 4.55
CA ASN A 4 3.17 7.32 4.21
C ASN A 4 2.83 6.12 3.33
N VAL A 5 3.29 6.13 2.08
CA VAL A 5 3.09 5.04 1.13
C VAL A 5 4.32 4.15 1.15
N LEU A 6 4.17 2.89 1.57
CA LEU A 6 5.21 1.87 1.54
C LEU A 6 5.09 1.02 0.26
N ILE A 7 6.09 1.08 -0.60
CA ILE A 7 6.26 0.20 -1.76
C ILE A 7 7.36 -0.82 -1.41
N ALA A 8 6.99 -2.10 -1.37
CA ALA A 8 7.94 -3.20 -1.34
C ALA A 8 8.21 -3.63 -2.78
N THR A 9 9.47 -3.60 -3.21
CA THR A 9 9.84 -3.81 -4.62
C THR A 9 11.00 -4.79 -4.77
N ILE A 10 11.03 -5.51 -5.88
CA ILE A 10 12.21 -6.26 -6.34
C ILE A 10 12.89 -5.55 -7.53
N GLY A 11 12.71 -4.23 -7.66
CA GLY A 11 13.32 -3.42 -8.71
C GLY A 11 12.82 -3.72 -10.12
N ARG A 12 11.54 -4.08 -10.28
CA ARG A 12 10.94 -4.25 -11.61
C ARG A 12 10.83 -2.91 -12.33
N SER A 13 10.90 -2.92 -13.66
CA SER A 13 10.70 -1.72 -14.48
C SER A 13 9.30 -1.12 -14.33
N THR A 14 8.31 -1.91 -13.91
CA THR A 14 6.95 -1.45 -13.62
C THR A 14 6.89 -0.44 -12.47
N LEU A 15 7.93 -0.40 -11.62
CA LEU A 15 8.04 0.59 -10.55
C LEU A 15 8.01 2.03 -11.10
N HIS A 16 8.55 2.27 -12.30
CA HIS A 16 8.46 3.57 -12.95
C HIS A 16 7.00 3.98 -13.20
N THR A 17 6.18 3.09 -13.76
CA THR A 17 4.76 3.36 -14.01
C THR A 17 3.98 3.58 -12.71
N MET A 18 4.28 2.80 -11.67
CA MET A 18 3.73 3.02 -10.33
C MET A 18 4.06 4.43 -9.81
N LEU A 19 5.32 4.85 -9.90
CA LEU A 19 5.77 6.18 -9.46
C LEU A 19 5.18 7.32 -10.29
N GLU A 20 5.08 7.17 -11.61
CA GLU A 20 4.42 8.14 -12.50
C GLU A 20 2.96 8.39 -12.08
N SER A 21 2.25 7.34 -11.65
CA SER A 21 0.86 7.46 -11.18
C SER A 21 0.75 8.07 -9.77
N LEU A 22 1.74 7.83 -8.92
CA LEU A 22 1.69 8.19 -7.50
C LEU A 22 2.25 9.59 -7.21
N LEU A 23 3.46 9.88 -7.70
CA LEU A 23 4.21 11.07 -7.31
C LEU A 23 3.45 12.39 -7.54
N PRO A 24 2.72 12.60 -8.66
CA PRO A 24 1.97 13.83 -8.87
C PRO A 24 0.86 14.08 -7.84
N GLN A 25 0.40 13.03 -7.16
CA GLN A 25 -0.70 13.06 -6.19
C GLN A 25 -0.24 13.26 -4.74
N LEU A 26 1.06 13.09 -4.46
CA LEU A 26 1.66 13.31 -3.15
C LEU A 26 2.00 14.78 -2.93
N LEU A 27 1.85 15.23 -1.68
CA LEU A 27 2.10 16.59 -1.23
C LEU A 27 3.32 16.63 -0.31
N GLU A 28 3.84 17.83 -0.05
CA GLU A 28 5.07 18.08 0.74
C GLU A 28 5.11 17.39 2.11
N LYS A 29 3.93 17.22 2.72
CA LYS A 29 3.76 16.64 4.06
C LYS A 29 3.60 15.11 4.07
N ASP A 30 3.53 14.48 2.90
CA ASP A 30 3.48 13.04 2.78
C ASP A 30 4.90 12.45 2.73
N VAL A 31 4.96 11.13 2.82
CA VAL A 31 6.18 10.34 2.72
C VAL A 31 5.97 9.21 1.73
N LEU A 32 6.96 8.98 0.88
CA LEU A 32 7.06 7.78 0.06
C LEU A 32 8.25 6.95 0.56
N THR A 33 7.98 5.72 0.97
CA THR A 33 9.00 4.76 1.38
C THR A 33 9.09 3.64 0.34
N ILE A 34 10.24 3.50 -0.32
CA ILE A 34 10.52 2.44 -1.29
C ILE A 34 11.57 1.53 -0.68
N VAL A 35 11.28 0.23 -0.62
CA VAL A 35 12.20 -0.78 -0.07
C VAL A 35 12.49 -1.85 -1.11
N PHE A 36 13.75 -1.96 -1.51
CA PHE A 36 14.24 -3.00 -2.41
C PHE A 36 14.58 -4.27 -1.63
N ASP A 37 13.92 -5.38 -1.98
CA ASP A 37 14.01 -6.67 -1.31
C ASP A 37 15.08 -7.58 -1.93
N GLY A 38 16.32 -7.49 -1.46
CA GLY A 38 17.42 -8.35 -1.90
C GLY A 38 18.07 -7.94 -3.22
N LEU A 39 17.84 -6.70 -3.68
CA LEU A 39 18.36 -6.17 -4.94
C LEU A 39 18.80 -4.71 -4.75
N HIS A 40 19.78 -4.29 -5.55
CA HIS A 40 20.19 -2.90 -5.57
C HIS A 40 19.10 -2.01 -6.21
N PRO A 41 18.92 -0.76 -5.72
CA PRO A 41 18.04 0.20 -6.34
C PRO A 41 18.35 0.41 -7.83
N ILE A 42 17.30 0.41 -8.64
CA ILE A 42 17.36 0.91 -10.01
C ILE A 42 17.39 2.44 -10.00
N GLU A 43 17.82 3.06 -11.10
CA GLU A 43 17.68 4.51 -11.25
C GLU A 43 16.20 4.87 -11.32
N LEU A 44 15.76 5.82 -10.48
CA LEU A 44 14.37 6.26 -10.40
C LEU A 44 14.29 7.75 -10.78
N ASP A 45 13.35 8.10 -11.66
CA ASP A 45 12.98 9.49 -11.87
C ASP A 45 12.05 9.95 -10.75
N LEU A 46 12.59 10.78 -9.86
CA LEU A 46 11.86 11.38 -8.74
C LEU A 46 11.69 12.89 -8.92
N SER A 47 11.92 13.42 -10.11
CA SER A 47 11.94 14.87 -10.38
C SER A 47 10.60 15.56 -10.10
N SER A 48 9.48 14.82 -10.19
CA SER A 48 8.14 15.32 -9.87
C SER A 48 7.74 15.18 -8.40
N ALA A 49 8.60 14.58 -7.56
CA ALA A 49 8.29 14.34 -6.16
C ALA A 49 8.25 15.66 -5.38
N LYS A 50 7.12 15.92 -4.72
CA LYS A 50 6.96 17.05 -3.77
C LYS A 50 7.17 16.60 -2.32
N CYS A 51 6.95 15.32 -2.05
CA CYS A 51 7.02 14.71 -0.74
C CYS A 51 8.44 14.28 -0.36
N THR A 52 8.65 13.92 0.90
CA THR A 52 9.86 13.22 1.32
C THR A 52 9.89 11.81 0.69
N VAL A 53 11.03 11.42 0.13
CA VAL A 53 11.23 10.08 -0.41
C VAL A 53 12.36 9.39 0.35
N HIS A 54 12.07 8.21 0.89
CA HIS A 54 13.03 7.31 1.50
C HIS A 54 13.21 6.08 0.61
N ILE A 55 14.46 5.76 0.28
CA ILE A 55 14.84 4.55 -0.44
C ILE A 55 15.72 3.71 0.48
N PHE A 56 15.31 2.47 0.69
CA PHE A 56 16.06 1.49 1.47
C PHE A 56 16.36 0.25 0.65
N GLU A 57 17.43 -0.42 1.02
CA GLU A 57 17.87 -1.68 0.43
C GLU A 57 18.01 -2.74 1.53
N GLU A 58 17.39 -3.89 1.31
CA GLU A 58 17.70 -5.11 2.06
C GLU A 58 18.79 -5.89 1.35
N SER A 59 19.88 -6.17 2.08
CA SER A 59 21.01 -6.96 1.55
C SER A 59 20.66 -8.40 1.13
N VAL A 60 19.51 -8.92 1.59
CA VAL A 60 19.01 -10.26 1.26
C VAL A 60 17.51 -10.20 1.01
N ALA A 61 17.03 -10.99 0.05
CA ALA A 61 15.60 -11.10 -0.22
C ALA A 61 14.90 -11.78 0.95
N LEU A 62 14.05 -11.03 1.65
CA LEU A 62 13.17 -11.52 2.71
C LEU A 62 11.98 -12.28 2.13
N GLY A 63 11.55 -11.93 0.91
CA GLY A 63 10.62 -12.69 0.09
C GLY A 63 9.15 -12.58 0.51
N PHE A 64 8.37 -13.58 0.07
CA PHE A 64 6.94 -13.71 0.34
C PHE A 64 6.09 -12.53 -0.17
N ASN A 65 6.30 -12.13 -1.42
CA ASN A 65 5.53 -11.07 -2.09
C ASN A 65 5.44 -9.76 -1.28
N GLY A 66 6.56 -9.36 -0.67
CA GLY A 66 6.65 -8.14 0.14
C GLY A 66 6.10 -8.25 1.56
N HIS A 67 5.49 -9.37 1.96
CA HIS A 67 4.94 -9.52 3.33
C HIS A 67 6.03 -9.39 4.41
N ALA A 68 7.21 -9.98 4.19
CA ALA A 68 8.30 -9.89 5.16
C ALA A 68 8.87 -8.47 5.27
N ILE A 69 8.98 -7.75 4.14
CA ILE A 69 9.34 -6.34 4.10
C ILE A 69 8.34 -5.49 4.87
N ARG A 70 7.04 -5.66 4.61
CA ARG A 70 5.99 -4.91 5.31
C ARG A 70 5.99 -5.16 6.82
N ASN A 71 6.21 -6.41 7.26
CA ASN A 71 6.39 -6.74 8.68
C ASN A 71 7.62 -6.07 9.31
N LYS A 72 8.75 -5.97 8.59
CA LYS A 72 9.96 -5.31 9.09
C LYS A 72 9.76 -3.80 9.18
N TYR A 73 9.21 -3.20 8.13
CA TYR A 73 9.14 -1.75 7.99
C TYR A 73 7.98 -1.11 8.74
N GLN A 74 6.88 -1.83 8.99
CA GLN A 74 5.69 -1.25 9.64
C GLN A 74 5.95 -0.58 11.00
N THR A 75 7.05 -0.92 11.70
CA THR A 75 7.42 -0.31 13.00
C THR A 75 8.46 0.81 12.90
N ILE A 76 9.01 1.08 11.71
CA ILE A 76 10.08 2.07 11.49
C ILE A 76 9.71 3.12 10.42
N LEU A 77 8.50 3.05 9.85
CA LEU A 77 7.97 4.09 8.98
C LEU A 77 7.82 5.42 9.74
N ASP A 78 7.95 6.54 9.02
CA ASP A 78 7.67 7.85 9.60
C ASP A 78 6.23 7.95 10.08
N LYS A 79 6.06 8.63 11.21
CA LYS A 79 4.76 8.90 11.79
C LYS A 79 3.99 9.90 10.92
N THR A 80 2.99 9.37 10.22
CA THR A 80 1.98 10.13 9.46
C THR A 80 0.59 9.84 10.02
N ASP A 81 -0.46 10.45 9.47
CA ASP A 81 -1.83 10.14 9.89
C ASP A 81 -2.22 8.72 9.44
N PHE A 82 -1.86 8.34 8.20
CA PHE A 82 -2.16 7.01 7.65
C PHE A 82 -1.00 6.39 6.88
N ILE A 83 -0.93 5.06 6.94
CA ILE A 83 -0.08 4.19 6.14
C ILE A 83 -0.91 3.59 5.00
N LEU A 84 -0.32 3.57 3.81
CA LEU A 84 -0.81 2.81 2.66
C LEU A 84 0.29 1.86 2.20
N HIS A 85 -0.09 0.64 1.85
CA HIS A 85 0.82 -0.35 1.27
C HIS A 85 0.56 -0.47 -0.22
N ALA A 86 1.61 -0.61 -1.01
CA ALA A 86 1.52 -0.76 -2.46
C ALA A 86 2.49 -1.82 -2.97
N ASP A 87 2.16 -2.37 -4.14
CA ASP A 87 3.02 -3.25 -4.92
C ASP A 87 3.71 -2.43 -6.03
N ASP A 88 4.80 -2.98 -6.58
CA ASP A 88 5.68 -2.29 -7.56
C ASP A 88 5.27 -2.48 -9.02
N ASP A 89 4.20 -3.22 -9.27
CA ASP A 89 3.69 -3.59 -10.59
C ASP A 89 2.27 -3.08 -10.89
N ASP A 90 1.79 -2.16 -10.05
CA ASP A 90 0.43 -1.64 -10.08
C ASP A 90 0.37 -0.10 -10.23
N VAL A 91 -0.84 0.46 -10.25
CA VAL A 91 -1.07 1.88 -10.56
C VAL A 91 -2.14 2.49 -9.65
N TYR A 92 -1.88 3.68 -9.09
CA TYR A 92 -2.93 4.46 -8.42
C TYR A 92 -3.87 5.10 -9.45
N ALA A 93 -5.17 5.07 -9.17
CA ALA A 93 -6.16 5.76 -10.00
C ALA A 93 -5.99 7.29 -9.92
N ASP A 94 -6.44 7.99 -10.97
CA ASP A 94 -6.46 9.45 -10.99
C ASP A 94 -7.30 10.01 -9.82
N ASP A 95 -6.79 11.10 -9.23
CA ASP A 95 -7.36 11.77 -8.07
C ASP A 95 -7.57 10.87 -6.84
N ALA A 96 -6.89 9.72 -6.74
CA ALA A 96 -6.97 8.83 -5.59
C ALA A 96 -6.66 9.58 -4.31
N PHE A 97 -5.52 10.27 -4.23
CA PHE A 97 -5.12 10.96 -3.00
C PHE A 97 -5.94 12.21 -2.71
N LEU A 98 -6.43 12.92 -3.73
CA LEU A 98 -7.37 14.02 -3.55
C LEU A 98 -8.67 13.51 -2.89
N PHE A 99 -9.21 12.41 -3.41
CA PHE A 99 -10.40 11.77 -2.83
C PHE A 99 -10.13 11.29 -1.40
N LEU A 100 -9.03 10.58 -1.16
CA LEU A 100 -8.69 10.11 0.19
C LEU A 100 -8.62 11.28 1.17
N ARG A 101 -8.03 12.42 0.78
CA ARG A 101 -8.00 13.66 1.56
C ARG A 101 -9.36 14.20 1.96
N GLN A 102 -10.37 14.03 1.12
CA GLN A 102 -11.73 14.48 1.40
C GLN A 102 -12.48 13.49 2.30
N MET A 103 -12.20 12.20 2.16
CA MET A 103 -12.99 11.14 2.82
C MET A 103 -12.40 10.63 4.13
N CYS A 104 -11.07 10.57 4.26
CA CYS A 104 -10.39 9.99 5.41
C CYS A 104 -10.10 11.08 6.47
N THR A 105 -11.14 11.63 7.09
CA THR A 105 -10.99 12.78 8.00
C THR A 105 -10.71 12.40 9.46
N ASP A 106 -11.10 11.19 9.87
CA ASP A 106 -10.85 10.64 11.22
C ASP A 106 -9.64 9.70 11.23
N ILE A 107 -8.57 10.10 11.91
CA ILE A 107 -7.30 9.38 12.02
C ILE A 107 -7.36 8.12 12.88
N ASP A 108 -8.47 7.87 13.58
CA ASP A 108 -8.68 6.64 14.37
C ASP A 108 -9.51 5.58 13.60
N THR A 109 -9.94 5.89 12.37
CA THR A 109 -10.76 5.02 11.53
C THR A 109 -9.91 4.28 10.50
N LEU A 110 -10.08 2.97 10.38
CA LEU A 110 -9.58 2.20 9.25
C LEU A 110 -10.51 2.43 8.05
N TYR A 111 -10.02 3.07 6.99
CA TYR A 111 -10.76 3.17 5.74
C TYR A 111 -10.34 2.06 4.79
N VAL A 112 -11.31 1.53 4.06
CA VAL A 112 -11.11 0.48 3.07
C VAL A 112 -11.67 0.96 1.74
N ALA A 113 -10.79 1.33 0.82
CA ALA A 113 -11.13 1.70 -0.54
C ALA A 113 -11.11 0.49 -1.48
N LYS A 114 -11.64 0.66 -2.69
CA LYS A 114 -11.67 -0.39 -3.70
C LYS A 114 -10.39 -0.39 -4.54
N MET A 115 -10.01 -1.58 -4.99
CA MET A 115 -9.06 -1.80 -6.08
C MET A 115 -9.72 -2.58 -7.21
N TYR A 116 -9.19 -2.43 -8.43
CA TYR A 116 -9.63 -3.17 -9.60
C TYR A 116 -8.56 -4.18 -10.02
N LEU A 117 -8.92 -5.46 -10.04
CA LEU A 117 -8.07 -6.57 -10.43
C LEU A 117 -8.23 -6.82 -11.94
N HIS A 118 -7.28 -6.36 -12.76
CA HIS A 118 -7.37 -6.49 -14.21
C HIS A 118 -7.33 -7.95 -14.69
N ALA A 119 -6.53 -8.79 -14.04
CA ALA A 119 -6.36 -10.20 -14.42
C ALA A 119 -7.67 -11.00 -14.43
N ILE A 120 -8.60 -10.66 -13.52
CA ILE A 120 -9.88 -11.36 -13.34
C ILE A 120 -11.10 -10.43 -13.50
N GLN A 121 -10.89 -9.20 -13.94
CA GLN A 121 -11.91 -8.16 -14.14
C GLN A 121 -12.86 -8.00 -12.94
N LYS A 122 -12.28 -7.89 -11.73
CA LYS A 122 -13.04 -7.84 -10.47
C LYS A 122 -12.67 -6.62 -9.64
N THR A 123 -13.67 -5.97 -9.05
CA THR A 123 -13.46 -4.97 -8.00
C THR A 123 -13.49 -5.62 -6.62
N VAL A 124 -12.53 -5.29 -5.76
CA VAL A 124 -12.52 -5.71 -4.36
C VAL A 124 -12.22 -4.52 -3.44
N PRO A 125 -12.82 -4.43 -2.24
CA PRO A 125 -13.82 -5.35 -1.70
C PRO A 125 -15.14 -5.36 -2.48
N ALA A 126 -15.69 -6.55 -2.70
CA ALA A 126 -16.99 -6.74 -3.36
C ALA A 126 -18.14 -6.53 -2.37
N GLY A 127 -17.91 -6.79 -1.08
CA GLY A 127 -18.81 -6.46 0.02
C GLY A 127 -18.12 -5.66 1.12
N ARG A 128 -18.92 -5.09 2.03
CA ARG A 128 -18.44 -4.29 3.17
C ARG A 128 -18.00 -5.17 4.34
N TYR A 129 -17.04 -6.03 4.11
CA TYR A 129 -16.42 -6.89 5.12
C TYR A 129 -14.96 -7.17 4.77
N ILE A 130 -14.15 -7.45 5.80
CA ILE A 130 -12.74 -7.83 5.64
C ILE A 130 -12.66 -9.35 5.70
N ALA A 131 -12.12 -9.96 4.65
CA ALA A 131 -11.84 -11.39 4.57
C ALA A 131 -10.82 -11.65 3.47
N ILE A 132 -10.15 -12.80 3.55
CA ILE A 132 -9.34 -13.33 2.44
C ILE A 132 -10.16 -13.32 1.14
N ASP A 133 -9.53 -12.96 0.01
CA ASP A 133 -10.12 -12.82 -1.33
C ASP A 133 -11.18 -11.71 -1.50
N ASN A 134 -11.48 -10.95 -0.44
CA ASN A 134 -12.33 -9.76 -0.49
C ASN A 134 -11.57 -8.45 -0.16
N ILE A 135 -10.26 -8.51 0.02
CA ILE A 135 -9.41 -7.34 0.25
C ILE A 135 -7.99 -7.68 -0.22
N GLY A 136 -7.21 -6.67 -0.61
CA GLY A 136 -5.79 -6.84 -0.95
C GLY A 136 -4.95 -5.68 -0.43
N THR A 137 -3.63 -5.80 -0.61
CA THR A 137 -2.61 -4.85 -0.16
C THR A 137 -3.02 -3.38 -0.17
N PRO A 138 -3.47 -2.80 -1.31
CA PRO A 138 -3.68 -1.35 -1.44
C PRO A 138 -5.04 -0.86 -0.95
N CYS A 139 -5.92 -1.74 -0.47
CA CYS A 139 -7.28 -1.36 -0.09
C CYS A 139 -7.32 -0.48 1.18
N GLY A 140 -6.35 -0.64 2.08
CA GLY A 140 -6.35 0.00 3.39
C GLY A 140 -5.72 1.39 3.39
N ILE A 141 -6.41 2.32 4.05
CA ILE A 141 -5.87 3.59 4.50
C ILE A 141 -5.84 3.49 6.02
N ILE A 142 -4.67 3.14 6.55
CA ILE A 142 -4.53 2.52 7.87
C ILE A 142 -3.97 3.55 8.85
N PRO A 143 -4.65 3.87 9.96
CA PRO A 143 -4.06 4.69 11.01
C PRO A 143 -2.66 4.22 11.40
N TYR A 144 -1.72 5.15 11.55
CA TYR A 144 -0.31 4.81 11.80
C TYR A 144 -0.11 3.80 12.94
N LEU A 145 -0.75 4.03 14.09
CA LEU A 145 -0.62 3.12 15.23
C LEU A 145 -1.31 1.78 15.00
N LEU A 146 -2.37 1.76 14.18
CA LEU A 146 -3.10 0.53 13.85
C LEU A 146 -2.27 -0.38 12.94
N ASN A 147 -1.51 0.19 12.01
CA ASN A 147 -0.62 -0.54 11.10
C ASN A 147 0.33 -1.49 11.87
N THR A 148 0.83 -1.05 13.03
CA THR A 148 1.74 -1.85 13.87
C THR A 148 1.08 -3.01 14.63
N LYS A 149 -0.26 -3.14 14.57
CA LYS A 149 -1.02 -4.18 15.29
C LYS A 149 -1.24 -5.46 14.49
N GLY A 150 -1.06 -5.40 13.18
CA GLY A 150 -1.20 -6.55 12.30
C GLY A 150 0.12 -7.20 11.96
N ARG A 151 0.04 -8.44 11.48
CA ARG A 151 1.17 -9.15 10.88
C ARG A 151 0.77 -9.71 9.53
N TRP A 152 1.60 -9.42 8.54
CA TRP A 152 1.50 -10.03 7.22
C TRP A 152 1.86 -11.51 7.36
N SER A 153 0.89 -12.40 7.11
CA SER A 153 1.08 -13.84 7.32
C SER A 153 2.13 -14.42 6.35
N LEU A 154 2.98 -15.32 6.87
CA LEU A 154 4.06 -16.01 6.16
C LEU A 154 4.05 -17.52 6.48
N PRO A 155 4.37 -18.43 5.54
CA PRO A 155 4.23 -18.33 4.08
C PRO A 155 2.80 -18.71 3.62
N GLY A 156 2.33 -18.18 2.48
CA GLY A 156 1.11 -18.66 1.82
C GLY A 156 0.26 -17.58 1.15
N ALA A 157 -0.75 -18.03 0.40
CA ALA A 157 -1.77 -17.16 -0.19
C ALA A 157 -2.69 -16.54 0.88
N GLY A 158 -3.21 -15.34 0.61
CA GLY A 158 -4.15 -14.64 1.48
C GLY A 158 -3.52 -13.84 2.63
N GLY A 159 -2.21 -13.57 2.58
CA GLY A 159 -1.53 -12.83 3.65
C GLY A 159 -2.06 -11.40 3.84
N ASP A 160 -2.43 -10.71 2.77
CA ASP A 160 -3.07 -9.38 2.83
C ASP A 160 -4.38 -9.45 3.63
N GLY A 161 -5.26 -10.37 3.25
CA GLY A 161 -6.56 -10.57 3.91
C GLY A 161 -6.40 -10.85 5.40
N ARG A 162 -5.44 -11.71 5.77
CA ARG A 162 -5.14 -12.01 7.18
C ARG A 162 -4.59 -10.80 7.94
N PHE A 163 -3.70 -10.02 7.33
CA PHE A 163 -3.22 -8.79 7.93
C PHE A 163 -4.39 -7.83 8.22
N TYR A 164 -5.30 -7.66 7.26
CA TYR A 164 -6.49 -6.84 7.43
C TYR A 164 -7.43 -7.38 8.51
N GLU A 165 -7.65 -8.69 8.57
CA GLU A 165 -8.43 -9.33 9.64
C GLU A 165 -7.82 -9.10 11.03
N GLU A 166 -6.49 -9.07 11.13
CA GLU A 166 -5.81 -8.77 12.39
C GLU A 166 -5.96 -7.31 12.82
N ILE A 167 -5.66 -6.35 11.94
CA ILE A 167 -5.82 -4.93 12.30
C ILE A 167 -7.29 -4.57 12.55
N ALA A 168 -8.24 -5.20 11.87
CA ALA A 168 -9.67 -4.96 12.07
C ALA A 168 -10.13 -5.26 13.51
N LYS A 169 -9.50 -6.24 14.19
CA LYS A 169 -9.79 -6.55 15.61
C LYS A 169 -9.39 -5.43 16.56
N HIS A 170 -8.50 -4.54 16.13
CA HIS A 170 -7.97 -3.43 16.91
C HIS A 170 -8.49 -2.06 16.44
N ALA A 171 -9.19 -2.00 15.30
CA ALA A 171 -9.75 -0.78 14.77
C ALA A 171 -10.93 -0.31 15.63
N LYS A 172 -10.99 1.00 15.93
CA LYS A 172 -12.17 1.57 16.61
C LYS A 172 -13.38 1.60 15.69
N ASN A 173 -13.15 1.99 14.44
CA ASN A 173 -14.14 2.09 13.38
C ASN A 173 -13.56 1.57 12.07
N ILE A 174 -14.44 1.06 11.20
CA ILE A 174 -14.10 0.62 9.85
C ILE A 174 -15.09 1.25 8.87
N VAL A 175 -14.58 1.94 7.85
CA VAL A 175 -15.40 2.62 6.84
C VAL A 175 -15.01 2.12 5.45
N PHE A 176 -15.98 1.58 4.72
CA PHE A 176 -15.79 1.15 3.33
C PHE A 176 -16.11 2.30 2.38
N LEU A 177 -15.16 2.64 1.52
CA LEU A 177 -15.26 3.68 0.51
C LEU A 177 -15.64 3.07 -0.84
N ASP A 178 -16.52 3.74 -1.59
CA ASP A 178 -17.05 3.22 -2.86
C ASP A 178 -16.24 3.60 -4.10
N LYS A 179 -15.04 4.20 -3.96
CA LYS A 179 -14.13 4.58 -5.06
C LYS A 179 -13.04 3.53 -5.27
N ILE A 180 -12.76 3.23 -6.54
CA ILE A 180 -11.55 2.51 -6.96
C ILE A 180 -10.37 3.49 -6.91
N ILE A 181 -9.39 3.22 -6.05
CA ILE A 181 -8.18 4.05 -5.91
C ILE A 181 -6.94 3.41 -6.50
N TYR A 182 -7.02 2.13 -6.89
CA TYR A 182 -5.86 1.34 -7.28
C TYR A 182 -6.22 0.31 -8.35
N HIS A 183 -5.32 0.10 -9.29
CA HIS A 183 -5.43 -0.84 -10.40
C HIS A 183 -4.32 -1.87 -10.28
N VAL A 184 -4.73 -3.13 -10.09
CA VAL A 184 -3.84 -4.26 -9.95
C VAL A 184 -3.69 -4.97 -11.29
N TYR A 185 -2.47 -5.03 -11.80
CA TYR A 185 -2.15 -5.66 -13.08
C TYR A 185 -1.59 -7.07 -12.89
N PRO A 186 -1.66 -7.94 -13.92
CA PRO A 186 -0.95 -9.20 -13.88
C PRO A 186 0.56 -8.94 -13.77
N ALA A 187 1.18 -9.48 -12.73
CA ALA A 187 2.63 -9.42 -12.56
C ALA A 187 3.34 -9.93 -13.83
N PRO A 188 4.27 -9.15 -14.42
CA PRO A 188 5.01 -9.59 -15.59
C PRO A 188 5.86 -10.83 -15.25
N GLY A 189 5.59 -11.96 -15.92
CA GLY A 189 6.48 -13.13 -15.94
C GLY A 189 6.72 -13.85 -14.60
N ARG A 190 5.65 -14.23 -13.89
CA ARG A 190 5.76 -15.25 -12.83
C ARG A 190 6.01 -16.65 -13.40
#